data_AF-A0A445D815-F1
#
_entry.id   AF-A0A445D815-F1
#
_cell.length_a   1.000
_cell.length_b   1.000
_cell.length_c   1.000
_cell.angle_alpha   90.00
_cell.angle_beta   90.00
_cell.angle_gamma   90.00
#
_symmetry.space_group_name_H-M   'P 1'
#
loop_
_entity.id
_entity.type
_entity.pdbx_description
1 polymer ?
#
loop_
_entity_poly.entity_id
_entity_poly.type
_entity_poly.pdbx_seq_one_letter_code
_entity_poly.pdbx_strand_id
1 'polypeptide(L)'
;MRVTHYDRRASVFSVKEMKPVDGWSQTSYHIHLTACTCDCGLFQSLHYPCRHTLKACVATSIKWGHFADPVYKMASIFKVYEIEFLPIPNEKM
;
A
#
# COMPACT_ATOMS: atom_id res chain seq x y z
N MET A 1 -9.58 13.59 3.67
CA MET A 1 -8.20 13.24 4.10
C MET A 1 -7.21 14.25 3.54
N ARG A 2 -6.30 14.81 4.35
CA ARG A 2 -5.32 15.85 3.96
C ARG A 2 -3.95 15.59 4.59
N VAL A 3 -2.87 15.79 3.82
CA VAL A 3 -1.50 15.81 4.36
C VAL A 3 -1.31 17.11 5.15
N THR A 4 -0.88 16.98 6.41
CA THR A 4 -0.66 18.12 7.30
C THR A 4 0.80 18.39 7.60
N HIS A 5 1.65 17.37 7.49
CA HIS A 5 3.08 17.49 7.70
C HIS A 5 3.82 16.56 6.73
N TYR A 6 5.00 17.02 6.30
CA TYR A 6 5.92 16.25 5.48
C TYR A 6 7.37 16.57 5.88
N ASP A 7 8.07 15.57 6.42
CA ASP A 7 9.52 15.60 6.58
C ASP A 7 10.16 14.94 5.35
N ARG A 8 10.76 15.78 4.50
CA ARG A 8 11.44 15.34 3.28
C ARG A 8 12.70 14.52 3.54
N ARG A 9 13.44 14.77 4.63
CA ARG A 9 14.69 14.04 4.93
C ARG A 9 14.38 12.64 5.44
N ALA A 10 13.38 12.52 6.32
CA ALA A 10 12.96 11.24 6.87
C ALA A 10 11.97 10.48 5.96
N SER A 11 11.42 11.13 4.94
CA SER A 11 10.30 10.60 4.11
C SER A 11 9.08 10.23 4.96
N VAL A 12 8.77 11.08 5.95
CA VAL A 12 7.68 10.88 6.91
C VAL A 12 6.55 11.87 6.66
N PHE A 13 5.32 11.38 6.69
CA PHE A 13 4.13 12.18 6.46
C PHE A 13 3.15 12.03 7.62
N SER A 14 2.43 13.10 7.93
CA SER A 14 1.24 13.04 8.77
C SER A 14 0.01 13.36 7.91
N VAL A 15 -0.98 12.49 7.97
CA VAL A 15 -2.22 12.60 7.20
C VAL A 15 -3.41 12.61 8.14
N LYS A 16 -4.20 13.68 8.09
CA LYS A 16 -5.46 13.78 8.82
C LYS A 16 -6.61 13.20 8.01
N GLU A 17 -7.36 12.31 8.65
CA GLU A 17 -8.58 11.71 8.13
C GLU A 17 -9.74 12.00 9.08
N MET A 18 -10.87 12.39 8.51
CA MET A 18 -12.12 12.55 9.24
C MET A 18 -12.93 11.28 9.06
N LYS A 19 -13.36 10.66 10.15
CA LYS A 19 -14.19 9.46 10.12
C LYS A 19 -15.55 9.76 10.75
N PRO A 20 -16.65 9.31 10.14
CA PRO A 20 -17.95 9.30 10.79
C PRO A 20 -17.96 8.11 11.77
N VAL A 21 -17.61 8.35 13.04
CA VAL A 21 -17.75 7.38 14.14
C VAL A 21 -18.44 8.11 15.27
N ASP A 22 -19.75 7.90 15.42
CA ASP A 22 -20.61 8.43 16.50
C ASP A 22 -20.27 9.87 16.92
N GLY A 23 -20.10 10.72 15.92
CA GLY A 23 -19.42 12.01 16.01
C GLY A 23 -18.34 12.15 14.93
N TRP A 24 -18.03 13.37 14.52
CA TRP A 24 -16.93 13.59 13.59
C TRP A 24 -15.59 13.46 14.33
N SER A 25 -14.95 12.29 14.25
CA SER A 25 -13.63 12.10 14.82
C SER A 25 -12.54 12.39 13.78
N GLN A 26 -11.53 13.16 14.19
CA GLN A 26 -10.35 13.42 13.38
C GLN A 26 -9.19 12.56 13.89
N THR A 27 -8.68 11.68 13.04
CA THR A 27 -7.52 10.84 13.33
C THR A 27 -6.35 11.27 12.46
N SER A 28 -5.15 11.26 13.03
CA SER A 28 -3.90 11.49 12.30
C SER A 28 -3.16 10.18 12.13
N TYR A 29 -2.67 9.93 10.92
CA TYR A 29 -1.91 8.75 10.56
C TYR A 29 -0.50 9.17 10.12
N HIS A 30 0.52 8.54 10.68
CA HIS A 30 1.90 8.67 10.24
C HIS A 30 2.22 7.62 9.18
N ILE A 31 2.98 8.04 8.16
CA ILE A 31 3.46 7.20 7.08
C ILE A 31 4.97 7.36 7.00
N HIS A 32 5.72 6.26 7.01
CA HIS A 32 7.14 6.26 6.71
C HIS A 32 7.33 5.54 5.38
N LEU A 33 7.59 6.30 4.31
CA LEU A 33 7.66 5.73 2.96
C LEU A 33 8.82 4.75 2.79
N THR A 34 10.00 5.07 3.33
CA THR A 34 11.20 4.24 3.22
C THR A 34 11.11 2.94 4.01
N ALA A 35 10.40 2.97 5.14
CA ALA A 35 10.13 1.78 5.96
C ALA A 35 8.89 1.01 5.49
N CYS A 36 8.18 1.51 4.47
CA CYS A 36 6.91 0.98 4.01
C CYS A 36 5.87 0.77 5.13
N THR A 37 5.75 1.72 6.05
CA THR A 37 4.84 1.63 7.20
C THR A 37 3.78 2.73 7.24
N CYS A 38 2.62 2.39 7.80
CA CYS A 38 1.59 3.35 8.15
C CYS A 38 0.94 2.95 9.48
N ASP A 39 0.53 3.93 10.28
CA ASP A 39 -0.21 3.71 11.54
C ASP A 39 -1.52 2.93 11.33
N CYS A 40 -2.07 2.90 10.11
CA CYS A 40 -3.26 2.10 9.81
C CYS A 40 -2.96 0.59 9.67
N GLY A 41 -1.69 0.16 9.71
CA GLY A 41 -1.24 -1.24 9.60
C GLY A 41 -1.30 -1.85 8.18
N LEU A 42 -2.24 -1.39 7.34
CA LEU A 42 -2.47 -1.97 6.01
C LEU A 42 -1.24 -1.95 5.10
N PHE A 43 -0.39 -0.93 5.20
CA PHE A 43 0.79 -0.85 4.34
C PHE A 43 1.77 -1.99 4.64
N GLN A 44 2.01 -2.27 5.93
CA GLN A 44 2.85 -3.38 6.37
C GLN A 44 2.20 -4.72 6.08
N SER A 45 0.90 -4.87 6.36
CA SER A 45 0.21 -6.17 6.24
C SER A 45 0.00 -6.61 4.79
N LEU A 46 -0.27 -5.67 3.89
CA LEU A 46 -0.53 -5.98 2.47
C LEU A 46 0.71 -5.82 1.60
N HIS A 47 1.83 -5.32 2.16
CA HIS A 47 3.01 -4.94 1.38
C HIS A 47 2.66 -4.04 0.17
N TYR A 48 1.62 -3.22 0.33
CA TYR A 48 1.05 -2.39 -0.73
C TYR A 48 0.62 -1.03 -0.16
N PRO A 49 0.83 0.08 -0.88
CA PRO A 49 0.45 1.42 -0.39
C PRO A 49 -1.02 1.51 0.02
N CYS A 50 -1.26 1.83 1.29
CA CYS A 50 -2.61 2.12 1.76
C CYS A 50 -3.11 3.48 1.23
N ARG A 51 -4.40 3.79 1.45
CA ARG A 51 -4.98 5.09 1.03
C ARG A 51 -4.23 6.30 1.59
N HIS A 52 -3.68 6.22 2.80
CA HIS A 52 -2.91 7.32 3.41
C HIS A 52 -1.57 7.51 2.70
N THR A 53 -0.85 6.41 2.41
CA THR A 53 0.37 6.42 1.61
C THR A 53 0.12 6.97 0.20
N LEU A 54 -0.97 6.55 -0.46
CA LEU A 54 -1.35 7.08 -1.77
C LEU A 54 -1.63 8.58 -1.70
N LYS A 55 -2.30 9.05 -0.65
CA LYS A 55 -2.55 10.49 -0.45
C LYS A 55 -1.24 11.27 -0.26
N ALA A 56 -0.28 10.73 0.48
CA ALA A 56 1.06 11.30 0.63
C ALA A 56 1.80 11.35 -0.72
N CYS A 57 1.82 10.24 -1.46
CA CYS A 57 2.45 10.16 -2.79
C CYS A 57 1.90 11.22 -3.76
N VAL A 58 0.57 11.39 -3.81
CA VAL A 58 -0.07 12.41 -4.64
C VAL A 58 0.34 13.82 -4.22
N ALA A 59 0.44 14.09 -2.92
CA ALA A 59 0.79 15.42 -2.41
C ALA A 59 2.22 15.86 -2.75
N THR A 60 3.13 14.91 -2.97
CA THR A 60 4.54 15.19 -3.31
C THR A 60 4.93 14.69 -4.71
N SER A 61 3.96 14.29 -5.53
CA SER A 61 4.18 13.74 -6.88
C SER A 61 5.18 12.57 -6.91
N ILE A 62 5.25 11.79 -5.84
CA ILE A 62 6.08 10.58 -5.78
C ILE A 62 5.31 9.44 -6.45
N LYS A 63 6.00 8.66 -7.29
CA LYS A 63 5.41 7.45 -7.90
C LYS A 63 5.20 6.38 -6.83
N TRP A 64 3.95 6.11 -6.49
CA TRP A 64 3.57 5.14 -5.45
C TRP A 64 4.02 3.71 -5.77
N GLY A 65 4.16 3.36 -7.07
CA GLY A 65 4.51 2.00 -7.51
C GLY A 65 5.89 1.52 -7.05
N HIS A 66 6.77 2.41 -6.59
CA HIS A 66 8.04 2.04 -5.98
C HIS A 66 7.87 1.34 -4.61
N PHE A 67 6.73 1.55 -3.96
CA PHE A 67 6.43 1.05 -2.63
C PHE A 67 5.52 -0.17 -2.62
N ALA A 68 5.01 -0.60 -3.79
CA ALA A 68 4.26 -1.84 -3.93
C ALA A 68 5.23 -3.02 -4.06
N ASP A 69 4.94 -4.11 -3.35
CA ASP A 69 5.72 -5.33 -3.44
C ASP A 69 5.82 -5.84 -4.90
N PRO A 70 6.97 -6.37 -5.33
CA PRO A 70 7.11 -7.05 -6.61
C PRO A 70 6.00 -8.05 -6.95
N VAL A 71 5.34 -8.74 -6.00
CA VAL A 71 4.26 -9.70 -6.33
C VAL A 71 3.12 -9.05 -7.12
N TYR A 72 2.91 -7.75 -6.93
CA TYR A 72 1.85 -6.99 -7.60
C TYR A 72 2.23 -6.48 -8.99
N LYS A 73 3.46 -6.74 -9.46
CA LYS A 73 3.94 -6.29 -10.77
C LYS A 73 3.63 -7.32 -11.85
N MET A 74 3.36 -6.84 -13.07
CA MET A 74 3.11 -7.70 -14.24
C MET A 74 4.25 -8.69 -14.49
N ALA A 75 5.50 -8.29 -14.24
CA ALA A 75 6.64 -9.20 -14.35
C ALA A 75 6.50 -10.47 -13.48
N SER A 76 5.98 -10.33 -12.25
CA SER A 76 5.72 -11.45 -11.36
C SER A 76 4.55 -12.30 -11.85
N ILE A 77 3.50 -11.67 -12.37
CA ILE A 77 2.35 -12.38 -12.94
C ILE A 77 2.77 -13.22 -14.15
N PHE A 78 3.50 -12.63 -15.10
CA PHE A 78 3.97 -13.35 -16.28
C PHE A 78 4.84 -14.56 -15.91
N LYS A 79 5.69 -14.41 -14.88
CA LYS A 79 6.53 -15.51 -14.38
C LYS A 79 5.71 -16.68 -13.80
N VAL A 80 4.55 -16.43 -13.20
CA VAL A 80 3.66 -17.49 -12.70
C VAL A 80 3.08 -18.29 -13.88
N TYR A 81 2.71 -17.63 -14.97
CA TYR A 81 2.14 -18.27 -16.16
C TYR A 81 3.18 -18.89 -17.10
N GLU A 82 4.47 -18.63 -16.89
CA GLU A 82 5.56 -19.32 -17.60
C GLU A 82 5.65 -20.81 -17.20
N ILE A 83 5.14 -21.16 -16.02
CA ILE A 83 5.11 -22.55 -15.54
C ILE A 83 3.95 -23.28 -16.22
N GLU A 84 4.24 -24.43 -16.83
CA GLU A 84 3.18 -25.33 -17.32
C GLU A 84 2.42 -25.93 -16.13
N PHE A 85 1.12 -25.64 -16.04
CA PHE A 85 0.24 -26.31 -15.10
C PHE A 85 0.03 -27.74 -15.57
N LEU A 86 0.45 -28.72 -14.77
CA LEU A 86 0.16 -30.11 -15.05
C LEU A 86 -1.36 -30.34 -15.03
N PRO A 87 -1.91 -31.09 -15.99
CA PRO A 87 -3.32 -31.45 -15.96
C PRO A 87 -3.64 -32.23 -14.69
N ILE A 88 -4.77 -31.92 -14.06
CA ILE A 88 -5.27 -32.68 -12.92
C ILE A 88 -5.56 -34.11 -13.41
N PRO A 89 -4.95 -35.15 -12.82
CA PRO A 89 -5.22 -36.53 -13.23
C PRO A 89 -6.71 -36.82 -13.09
N ASN A 90 -7.30 -37.43 -14.13
CA ASN A 90 -8.66 -37.93 -14.03
C ASN A 90 -8.65 -39.10 -13.03
N GLU A 91 -9.32 -38.96 -11.88
CA GLU A 91 -9.62 -40.11 -11.02
C GLU A 91 -10.55 -41.02 -11.84
N LYS A 92 -9.97 -42.09 -12.38
CA LYS A 92 -10.76 -43.16 -12.99
C LYS A 92 -11.55 -43.82 -11.86
N MET A 93 -12.83 -43.45 -11.75
CA MET A 93 -13.83 -44.19 -11.00
C MET A 93 -14.13 -45.52 -11.69
#